data_AF-A0A842L384-F1
#
_entry.id   AF-A0A842L384-F1
#
_cell.length_a   1.000
_cell.length_b   1.000
_cell.length_c   1.000
_cell.angle_alpha   90.00
_cell.angle_beta   90.00
_cell.angle_gamma   90.00
#
_symmetry.space_group_name_H-M   'P 1'
#
loop_
_entity.id
_entity.type
_entity.pdbx_description
1 polymer ?
#
loop_
_entity_poly.entity_id
_entity_poly.type
_entity_poly.pdbx_seq_one_letter_code
_entity_poly.pdbx_strand_id
1 'polypeptide(L)'
;MSKKVKEMLIGQYGYAPELVFEVRANRRIFAYKECPFNPRVYTEKGLYFGKIESDGIRLTIEGSFLVGPKATKNVIEVGEEDAKLWLSGKDLKTSTEMRGWVILKWGLYYLGCGKAKDGIIKNYVPKERRINLK
;
A
#
# COMPACT_ATOMS: atom_id res chain seq x y z
N MET A 1 15.81 -10.84 5.58
CA MET A 1 14.44 -10.61 5.03
C MET A 1 14.09 -9.13 4.90
N SER A 2 14.31 -8.30 5.92
CA SER A 2 14.02 -6.85 5.84
C SER A 2 14.73 -6.14 4.68
N LYS A 3 16.02 -6.44 4.42
CA LYS A 3 16.79 -5.89 3.29
C LYS A 3 16.08 -6.10 1.93
N LYS A 4 15.62 -7.32 1.65
CA LYS A 4 14.91 -7.65 0.40
C LYS A 4 13.61 -6.87 0.25
N VAL A 5 12.85 -6.69 1.33
CA VAL A 5 11.62 -5.86 1.31
C VAL A 5 11.96 -4.41 0.99
N LYS A 6 13.00 -3.84 1.61
CA LYS A 6 13.48 -2.47 1.30
C LYS A 6 13.90 -2.33 -0.16
N GLU A 7 14.66 -3.29 -0.71
CA GLU A 7 15.06 -3.31 -2.12
C GLU A 7 13.84 -3.33 -3.06
N MET A 8 12.83 -4.15 -2.76
CA MET A 8 11.58 -4.18 -3.53
C MET A 8 10.81 -2.86 -3.44
N LEU A 9 10.74 -2.24 -2.27
CA LEU A 9 10.08 -0.94 -2.08
C LEU A 9 10.80 0.19 -2.82
N ILE A 10 12.12 0.25 -2.76
CA ILE A 10 12.92 1.21 -3.54
C ILE A 10 12.75 0.93 -5.04
N GLY A 11 12.83 -0.34 -5.44
CA GLY A 11 12.63 -0.74 -6.83
C GLY A 11 11.26 -0.37 -7.37
N GLN A 12 10.20 -0.44 -6.55
CA GLN A 12 8.83 -0.21 -6.98
C GLN A 12 8.33 1.21 -6.76
N TYR A 13 8.59 1.83 -5.62
CA TYR A 13 8.08 3.15 -5.24
C TYR A 13 9.17 4.22 -5.12
N GLY A 14 10.44 3.83 -5.26
CA GLY A 14 11.59 4.74 -5.14
C GLY A 14 11.94 5.13 -3.71
N TYR A 15 11.27 4.53 -2.72
CA TYR A 15 11.48 4.82 -1.31
C TYR A 15 11.15 3.60 -0.45
N ALA A 16 11.93 3.40 0.61
CA ALA A 16 11.61 2.48 1.70
C ALA A 16 11.77 3.21 3.03
N PRO A 17 10.77 3.17 3.93
CA PRO A 17 10.91 3.79 5.24
C PRO A 17 11.91 3.02 6.11
N GLU A 18 12.54 3.75 7.04
CA GLU A 18 13.47 3.20 8.03
C GLU A 18 12.69 2.47 9.14
N LEU A 19 12.25 1.25 8.80
CA LEU A 19 11.53 0.32 9.65
C LEU A 19 12.14 -1.08 9.51
N VAL A 20 11.93 -1.90 10.54
CA VAL A 20 12.16 -3.34 10.45
C VAL A 20 10.98 -3.96 9.71
N PHE A 21 11.27 -4.83 8.75
CA PHE A 21 10.28 -5.55 7.98
C PHE A 21 10.40 -7.06 8.20
N GLU A 22 9.28 -7.68 8.54
CA GLU A 22 9.16 -9.11 8.78
C GLU A 22 8.14 -9.71 7.81
N VAL A 23 8.52 -10.77 7.10
CA VAL A 23 7.61 -11.50 6.22
C VAL A 23 7.11 -12.71 6.99
N ARG A 24 5.79 -12.78 7.19
CA ARG A 24 5.10 -13.87 7.87
C ARG A 24 4.41 -14.81 6.87
N ALA A 25 3.65 -15.78 7.39
CA ALA A 25 2.83 -16.67 6.61
C ALA A 25 1.99 -15.94 5.54
N ASN A 26 1.72 -16.62 4.44
CA ASN A 26 1.00 -16.07 3.29
C ASN A 26 1.63 -14.80 2.69
N ARG A 27 2.96 -14.66 2.83
CA ARG A 27 3.76 -13.54 2.28
C ARG A 27 3.32 -12.16 2.80
N ARG A 28 2.69 -12.12 3.98
CA ARG A 28 2.29 -10.88 4.64
C ARG A 28 3.52 -10.17 5.19
N ILE A 29 3.62 -8.88 4.98
CA ILE A 29 4.70 -8.03 5.48
C ILE A 29 4.16 -7.27 6.69
N PHE A 30 4.87 -7.38 7.82
CA PHE A 30 4.68 -6.54 8.99
C PHE A 30 5.85 -5.58 9.13
N ALA A 31 5.56 -4.35 9.53
CA ALA A 31 6.55 -3.31 9.76
C ALA A 31 6.50 -2.80 11.20
N TYR A 32 7.65 -2.59 11.81
CA TYR A 32 7.76 -2.06 13.17
C TYR A 32 9.08 -1.33 13.40
N LYS A 33 9.12 -0.54 14.48
CA LYS A 33 10.37 -0.11 15.11
C LYS A 33 10.71 -1.04 16.25
N GLU A 34 12.00 -1.22 16.51
CA GLU A 34 12.43 -1.93 17.70
C GLU A 34 11.91 -1.19 18.94
N CYS A 35 11.33 -1.96 19.86
CA CYS A 35 10.81 -1.46 21.10
C CYS A 35 11.36 -2.35 22.21
N PRO A 36 12.12 -1.80 23.18
CA PRO A 36 12.65 -2.59 24.30
C PRO A 36 11.54 -3.06 25.24
N PHE A 37 10.38 -2.39 25.21
CA PHE A 37 9.21 -2.82 25.94
C PHE A 37 8.61 -4.07 25.30
N ASN A 38 8.66 -5.18 26.05
CA ASN A 38 8.03 -6.43 25.66
C ASN A 38 6.71 -6.59 26.45
N PRO A 39 5.55 -6.20 25.89
CA PRO A 39 4.29 -6.40 26.59
C PRO A 39 4.08 -7.91 26.80
N ARG A 40 3.77 -8.33 28.03
CA ARG A 40 3.44 -9.73 28.38
C ARG A 40 2.12 -10.23 27.78
N VAL A 41 1.59 -9.53 26.77
CA VAL A 41 0.30 -9.79 26.15
C VAL A 41 0.55 -10.27 24.72
N TYR A 42 -0.18 -11.31 24.29
CA TYR A 42 -0.20 -11.78 22.90
C TYR A 42 -0.74 -10.66 21.99
N THR A 43 0.15 -9.80 21.53
CA THR A 43 -0.15 -8.76 20.54
C THR A 43 0.66 -9.04 19.29
N GLU A 44 0.03 -8.84 18.13
CA GLU A 44 0.72 -8.90 16.85
C GLU A 44 1.81 -7.83 16.83
N LYS A 45 3.08 -8.26 16.77
CA LYS A 45 4.20 -7.32 16.71
C LYS A 45 4.16 -6.55 15.39
N GLY A 46 3.91 -5.25 15.47
CA GLY A 46 3.98 -4.34 14.34
C GLY A 46 2.69 -4.18 13.55
N LEU A 47 2.76 -3.35 12.51
CA LEU A 47 1.67 -2.99 11.62
C LEU A 47 1.66 -3.91 10.40
N TYR A 48 0.47 -4.36 9.98
CA TYR A 48 0.31 -5.03 8.70
C TYR A 48 0.53 -4.04 7.54
N PHE A 49 1.71 -4.12 6.93
CA PHE A 49 2.24 -3.14 5.99
C PHE A 49 1.82 -3.44 4.54
N GLY A 50 1.69 -4.71 4.19
CA GLY A 50 1.39 -5.12 2.82
C GLY A 50 1.59 -6.61 2.61
N LYS A 51 1.56 -7.03 1.36
CA LYS A 51 1.79 -8.43 0.97
C LYS A 51 2.69 -8.49 -0.26
N ILE A 52 3.61 -9.45 -0.26
CA ILE A 52 4.39 -9.79 -1.45
C ILE A 52 3.48 -10.60 -2.38
N GLU A 53 3.16 -10.03 -3.53
CA GLU A 53 2.48 -10.68 -4.63
C GLU A 53 3.52 -11.24 -5.62
N SER A 54 3.09 -11.94 -6.67
CA SER A 54 4.03 -12.54 -7.63
C SER A 54 4.86 -11.49 -8.41
N ASP A 55 4.34 -10.28 -8.54
CA ASP A 55 4.87 -9.21 -9.38
C ASP A 55 5.13 -7.90 -8.63
N GLY A 56 5.29 -7.97 -7.30
CA GLY A 56 5.66 -6.80 -6.49
C GLY A 56 5.05 -6.80 -5.10
N ILE A 57 5.09 -5.63 -4.45
CA ILE A 57 4.49 -5.41 -3.13
C ILE A 57 3.17 -4.66 -3.29
N ARG A 58 2.08 -5.31 -2.87
CA ARG A 58 0.80 -4.64 -2.65
C ARG A 58 0.77 -4.06 -1.24
N LEU A 59 0.74 -2.74 -1.12
CA LEU A 59 0.64 -2.07 0.18
C LEU A 59 -0.78 -2.12 0.73
N THR A 60 -0.91 -2.11 2.07
CA THR A 60 -2.17 -1.72 2.73
C THR A 60 -2.37 -0.21 2.64
N ILE A 61 -3.50 0.30 3.14
CA ILE A 61 -3.70 1.75 3.28
C ILE A 61 -2.63 2.33 4.21
N GLU A 62 -2.37 1.70 5.35
CA GLU A 62 -1.38 2.16 6.32
C GLU A 62 0.05 2.05 5.74
N GLY A 63 0.35 0.98 5.01
CA GLY A 63 1.62 0.86 4.27
C GLY A 63 1.79 1.97 3.22
N SER A 64 0.71 2.34 2.52
CA SER A 64 0.74 3.44 1.56
C SER A 64 0.98 4.79 2.22
N PHE A 65 0.46 5.03 3.43
CA PHE A 65 0.78 6.24 4.20
C PHE A 65 2.25 6.29 4.67
N LEU A 66 2.88 5.15 4.93
CA LEU A 66 4.29 5.09 5.33
C LEU A 66 5.27 5.27 4.16
N VAL A 67 4.84 4.92 2.94
CA VAL A 67 5.68 4.97 1.72
C VAL A 67 5.39 6.22 0.90
N GLY A 68 4.11 6.49 0.64
CA GLY A 68 3.61 7.50 -0.28
C GLY A 68 4.19 8.91 -0.13
N PRO A 69 4.34 9.48 1.09
CA PRO A 69 4.89 10.82 1.29
C PRO A 69 6.28 11.06 0.70
N LYS A 70 7.08 10.00 0.53
CA LYS A 70 8.44 10.08 -0.02
C LYS A 70 8.63 9.21 -1.27
N ALA A 71 7.56 8.60 -1.78
CA ALA A 71 7.62 7.81 -3.00
C ALA A 71 7.91 8.73 -4.19
N THR A 72 8.83 8.31 -5.07
CA THR A 72 9.24 9.09 -6.24
C THR A 72 8.68 8.53 -7.54
N LYS A 73 7.99 7.38 -7.49
CA LYS A 73 7.35 6.74 -8.63
C LYS A 73 6.18 5.85 -8.21
N ASN A 74 5.36 5.46 -9.18
CA ASN A 74 4.18 4.60 -8.99
C ASN A 74 3.18 5.17 -7.96
N VAL A 75 3.00 6.48 -7.97
CA VAL A 75 1.95 7.19 -7.25
C VAL A 75 1.05 7.87 -8.28
N ILE A 76 -0.25 7.69 -8.15
CA ILE A 76 -1.26 8.30 -9.01
C ILE A 76 -2.13 9.22 -8.15
N GLU A 77 -2.13 10.50 -8.49
CA GLU A 77 -3.01 11.49 -7.88
C GLU A 77 -4.35 11.49 -8.61
N VAL A 78 -5.44 11.42 -7.86
CA VAL A 78 -6.81 11.38 -8.37
C VAL A 78 -7.63 12.54 -7.83
N GLY A 79 -8.67 12.91 -8.57
CA GLY A 79 -9.67 13.87 -8.10
C GLY A 79 -10.60 13.28 -7.03
N GLU A 80 -11.42 14.14 -6.42
CA GLU A 80 -12.33 13.75 -5.35
C GLU A 80 -13.33 12.66 -5.78
N GLU A 81 -13.91 12.78 -6.97
CA GLU A 81 -14.90 11.81 -7.47
C GLU A 81 -14.29 10.42 -7.68
N ASP A 82 -13.09 10.36 -8.26
CA ASP A 82 -12.35 9.10 -8.39
C ASP A 82 -11.91 8.55 -7.03
N ALA A 83 -11.56 9.42 -6.07
CA ALA A 83 -11.25 8.99 -4.70
C ALA A 83 -12.47 8.37 -4.02
N LYS A 84 -13.67 8.95 -4.19
CA LYS A 84 -14.94 8.40 -3.68
C LYS A 84 -15.25 7.05 -4.33
N LEU A 85 -15.15 6.94 -5.66
CA LEU A 85 -15.35 5.69 -6.39
C LEU A 85 -14.37 4.61 -5.92
N TRP A 86 -13.09 4.96 -5.80
CA TRP A 86 -12.06 4.08 -5.29
C TRP A 86 -12.37 3.57 -3.88
N LEU A 87 -12.71 4.47 -2.95
CA LEU A 87 -13.05 4.12 -1.58
C LEU A 87 -14.35 3.31 -1.48
N SER A 88 -15.26 3.42 -2.46
CA SER A 88 -16.45 2.56 -2.55
C SER A 88 -16.14 1.14 -3.08
N GLY A 89 -14.88 0.90 -3.47
CA GLY A 89 -14.41 -0.40 -3.97
C GLY A 89 -14.57 -0.59 -5.47
N LYS A 90 -14.74 0.49 -6.24
CA LYS A 90 -14.80 0.45 -7.71
C LYS A 90 -13.39 0.53 -8.32
N ASP A 91 -13.21 -0.16 -9.43
CA ASP A 91 -12.05 0.02 -10.29
C ASP A 91 -12.09 1.40 -10.95
N LEU A 92 -10.94 2.00 -11.20
CA LEU A 92 -10.85 3.29 -11.90
C LEU A 92 -10.40 3.09 -13.33
N LYS A 93 -11.00 3.83 -14.27
CA LYS A 93 -10.43 4.01 -15.60
C LYS A 93 -9.31 5.03 -15.50
N THR A 94 -8.25 4.84 -16.26
CA THR A 94 -7.10 5.73 -16.24
C THR A 94 -6.45 5.80 -17.62
N SER A 95 -5.93 6.97 -17.97
CA SER A 95 -5.08 7.16 -19.14
C SER A 95 -3.59 6.96 -18.84
N THR A 96 -3.24 6.56 -17.61
CA THR A 96 -1.84 6.31 -17.25
C THR A 96 -1.28 5.10 -18.01
N GLU A 97 -0.04 5.23 -18.47
CA GLU A 97 0.73 4.13 -19.03
C GLU A 97 1.41 3.27 -17.93
N MET A 98 1.26 3.66 -16.66
CA MET A 98 1.81 2.91 -15.54
C MET A 98 1.23 1.49 -15.47
N ARG A 99 2.09 0.52 -15.17
CA ARG A 99 1.74 -0.88 -15.01
C ARG A 99 2.23 -1.42 -13.67
N GLY A 100 1.44 -2.31 -13.07
CA GLY A 100 1.76 -2.95 -11.81
C GLY A 100 1.15 -2.22 -10.61
N TRP A 101 1.81 -2.36 -9.46
CA TRP A 101 1.30 -1.86 -8.17
C TRP A 101 1.56 -0.36 -8.01
N VAL A 102 0.48 0.39 -7.82
CA VAL A 102 0.50 1.85 -7.70
C VAL A 102 -0.16 2.29 -6.40
N ILE A 103 0.33 3.38 -5.81
CA ILE A 103 -0.31 4.06 -4.69
C ILE A 103 -1.32 5.06 -5.24
N LEU A 104 -2.53 5.07 -4.70
CA LEU A 104 -3.55 6.09 -5.04
C LEU A 104 -3.49 7.19 -3.98
N LYS A 105 -3.50 8.44 -4.43
CA LYS A 105 -3.39 9.63 -3.58
C LYS A 105 -4.50 10.62 -3.94
N TRP A 106 -5.10 11.25 -2.93
CA TRP A 106 -5.97 12.41 -3.10
C TRP A 106 -5.60 13.48 -2.08
N GLY A 107 -5.05 14.60 -2.54
CA GLY A 107 -4.56 15.66 -1.64
C GLY A 107 -3.49 15.14 -0.68
N LEU A 108 -3.75 15.15 0.63
CA LEU A 108 -2.83 14.62 1.64
C LEU A 108 -3.09 13.15 2.02
N TYR A 109 -4.10 12.51 1.42
CA TYR A 109 -4.55 11.17 1.78
C TYR A 109 -4.00 10.11 0.83
N TYR A 110 -3.43 9.05 1.40
CA TYR A 110 -2.98 7.86 0.66
C TYR A 110 -4.04 6.77 0.78
N LEU A 111 -4.70 6.47 -0.33
CA LEU A 111 -5.93 5.66 -0.38
C LEU A 111 -5.64 4.16 -0.50
N GLY A 112 -4.42 3.75 -0.20
CA GLY A 112 -3.94 2.38 -0.42
C GLY A 112 -3.36 2.17 -1.80
N CYS A 113 -3.42 0.91 -2.24
CA CYS A 113 -2.71 0.43 -3.41
C CYS A 113 -3.69 -0.19 -4.41
N GLY A 114 -3.43 0.01 -5.70
CA GLY A 114 -4.16 -0.60 -6.80
C GLY A 114 -3.23 -1.31 -7.75
N LYS A 115 -3.81 -2.10 -8.67
CA LYS A 115 -3.04 -2.72 -9.76
C LYS A 115 -3.42 -2.10 -11.09
N ALA A 116 -2.53 -1.27 -11.64
CA ALA A 116 -2.70 -0.63 -12.94
C ALA A 116 -2.35 -1.62 -14.05
N LYS A 117 -3.28 -1.80 -15.00
CA LYS A 117 -3.10 -2.62 -16.19
C LYS A 117 -4.15 -2.23 -17.25
N ASP A 118 -3.73 -2.07 -18.50
CA ASP A 118 -4.60 -1.91 -19.66
C ASP A 118 -5.66 -0.78 -19.49
N GLY A 119 -5.23 0.39 -19.03
CA GLY A 119 -6.11 1.56 -18.83
C GLY A 119 -7.06 1.47 -17.62
N ILE A 120 -6.87 0.47 -16.75
CA ILE A 120 -7.68 0.25 -15.55
C ILE A 120 -6.77 0.14 -14.33
N ILE A 121 -7.20 0.73 -13.22
CA ILE A 121 -6.63 0.50 -11.89
C ILE A 121 -7.59 -0.38 -11.11
N LYS A 122 -7.20 -1.65 -10.93
CA LYS A 122 -7.99 -2.62 -10.16
C LYS A 122 -7.96 -2.28 -8.68
N ASN A 123 -9.13 -2.32 -8.06
CA ASN A 123 -9.38 -1.94 -6.67
C ASN A 123 -8.92 -3.01 -5.67
N TYR A 124 -8.22 -2.58 -4.62
CA TYR A 124 -7.83 -3.42 -3.49
C TYR A 124 -8.17 -2.79 -2.12
N VAL A 125 -9.12 -1.86 -2.07
CA VAL A 125 -9.69 -1.38 -0.81
C VAL A 125 -10.40 -2.55 -0.12
N PRO A 126 -10.04 -2.89 1.14
CA PRO A 126 -10.68 -3.96 1.89
C PRO A 126 -12.19 -3.77 1.98
N LYS A 127 -12.97 -4.85 1.86
CA LYS A 127 -14.44 -4.77 1.79
C LYS A 127 -15.04 -4.07 3.00
N GLU A 128 -14.50 -4.38 4.18
CA GLU A 128 -14.86 -3.84 5.48
C GLU A 128 -14.53 -2.34 5.64
N ARG A 129 -13.73 -1.77 4.75
CA ARG A 129 -13.37 -0.34 4.74
C ARG A 129 -14.02 0.45 3.61
N ARG A 130 -14.89 -0.18 2.81
CA ARG A 130 -15.54 0.51 1.69
C ARG A 130 -16.62 1.45 2.20
N ILE A 131 -16.69 2.61 1.57
CA ILE A 131 -17.75 3.58 1.85
C ILE A 131 -18.96 3.35 0.94
N ASN A 132 -20.15 3.61 1.45
CA ASN A 132 -21.35 3.68 0.63
C ASN A 132 -21.50 5.11 0.10
N LEU A 133 -21.50 5.24 -1.23
CA LEU A 133 -21.86 6.49 -1.89
C LEU A 133 -23.39 6.60 -1.80
N LYS A 134 -23.87 7.63 -1.11
CA LYS A 134 -25.29 7.99 -1.07
C LYS A 134 -25.59 8.98 -2.17
#